data_AF-A0A8J2RSB3-F1
#
_entry.id   AF-A0A8J2RSB3-F1
#
_cell.length_a   1.000
_cell.length_b   1.000
_cell.length_c   1.000
_cell.angle_alpha   90.00
_cell.angle_beta   90.00
_cell.angle_gamma   90.00
#
_symmetry.space_group_name_H-M   'P 1'
#
loop_
_entity.id
_entity.type
_entity.pdbx_description
1 polymer ?
#
loop_
_entity_poly.entity_id
_entity_poly.type
_entity_poly.pdbx_seq_one_letter_code
_entity_poly.pdbx_strand_id
1 'polypeptide(L)'
;MGGFLERHVKRFQKSLSEPGLLNDVLTFVEQSSGVDRIYIAPGAIGFLAVYLVVGFGAQLVCNIIGFVYPAYASIKAIETKAKDDDTKWLTYWVVYGCFGMVEFFSDILLSWFPLYWLAKCAFLVFCFAPTSWNGATIIYQNIIRPIFLDYESEIEQVAKTIESELNQAAKTLVSTLQPKLAATAGGINKNMTLK
;
A
#
# COMPACT_ATOMS: atom_id res chain seq x y z
N MET A 1 -21.84 30.11 13.66
CA MET A 1 -21.54 28.71 13.24
C MET A 1 -21.61 28.49 11.72
N GLY A 2 -22.39 29.28 10.94
CA GLY A 2 -22.56 29.10 9.48
C GLY A 2 -21.31 29.34 8.61
N GLY A 3 -20.49 30.35 8.90
CA GLY A 3 -19.32 30.69 8.04
C GLY A 3 -18.16 29.68 8.06
N PHE A 4 -18.15 28.72 8.99
CA PHE A 4 -17.20 27.60 8.96
C PHE A 4 -17.69 26.50 8.02
N LEU A 5 -18.97 26.14 8.11
CA LEU A 5 -19.58 25.13 7.25
C LEU A 5 -19.64 25.57 5.79
N GLU A 6 -20.01 26.82 5.51
CA GLU A 6 -20.06 27.34 4.14
C GLU A 6 -18.69 27.30 3.45
N ARG A 7 -17.60 27.54 4.19
CA ARG A 7 -16.24 27.43 3.64
C ARG A 7 -15.89 25.98 3.27
N HIS A 8 -16.29 25.02 4.10
CA HIS A 8 -16.05 23.60 3.81
C HIS A 8 -16.92 23.13 2.65
N VAL A 9 -18.20 23.52 2.62
CA VAL A 9 -19.13 23.23 1.52
C VAL A 9 -18.62 23.83 0.20
N LYS A 10 -18.18 25.09 0.18
CA LYS A 10 -17.63 25.72 -1.03
C LYS A 10 -16.35 25.03 -1.52
N ARG A 11 -15.46 24.61 -0.61
CA ARG A 11 -14.26 23.83 -0.98
C ARG A 11 -14.63 22.47 -1.56
N PHE A 12 -15.57 21.77 -0.95
CA PHE A 12 -16.07 20.49 -1.44
C PHE A 12 -16.71 20.64 -2.81
N GLN A 13 -17.59 21.62 -2.97
CA GLN A 13 -18.26 21.91 -4.24
C GLN A 13 -17.24 22.25 -5.33
N LYS A 14 -16.22 23.06 -5.01
CA LYS A 14 -15.12 23.36 -5.93
C LYS A 14 -14.38 22.09 -6.36
N SER A 15 -14.03 21.23 -5.40
CA SER A 15 -13.33 19.96 -5.65
C SER A 15 -14.16 18.95 -6.44
N LEU A 16 -15.48 18.92 -6.24
CA LEU A 16 -16.42 18.09 -7.01
C LEU A 16 -16.61 18.62 -8.45
N SER A 17 -16.40 19.92 -8.67
CA SER A 17 -16.54 20.59 -9.96
C SER A 17 -15.24 20.68 -10.77
N GLU A 18 -14.11 20.20 -10.24
CA GLU A 18 -12.85 20.16 -11.01
C GLU A 18 -12.99 19.22 -12.22
N PRO A 19 -12.55 19.62 -13.43
CA PRO A 19 -12.61 18.77 -14.60
C PRO A 19 -11.73 17.53 -14.41
N GLY A 20 -12.33 16.34 -14.47
CA GLY A 20 -11.67 15.05 -14.26
C GLY A 20 -12.67 13.91 -14.09
N LEU A 21 -12.15 12.69 -13.91
CA LEU A 21 -12.93 11.43 -13.86
C LEU A 21 -14.06 11.46 -12.81
N LEU A 22 -13.84 12.12 -11.67
CA LEU A 22 -14.88 12.30 -10.65
C LEU A 22 -16.04 13.16 -11.13
N ASN A 23 -15.79 14.22 -11.91
CA ASN A 23 -16.84 15.10 -12.43
C ASN A 23 -17.66 14.40 -13.51
N ASP A 24 -17.03 13.58 -14.35
CA ASP A 24 -17.75 12.77 -15.35
C ASP A 24 -18.67 11.74 -14.69
N VAL A 25 -18.16 11.03 -13.66
CA VAL A 25 -18.96 10.09 -12.86
C VAL A 25 -20.07 10.81 -12.09
N LEU A 26 -19.78 11.95 -11.47
CA LEU A 26 -20.78 12.74 -10.73
C LEU A 26 -21.89 13.26 -11.66
N THR A 27 -21.53 13.74 -12.85
CA THR A 27 -22.50 14.23 -13.84
C THR A 27 -23.36 13.09 -14.39
N PHE A 28 -22.78 11.93 -14.62
CA PHE A 28 -23.51 10.72 -15.03
C PHE A 28 -24.51 10.26 -13.94
N VAL A 29 -24.09 10.26 -12.68
CA VAL A 29 -24.95 9.88 -11.55
C VAL A 29 -26.02 10.93 -11.30
N GLU A 30 -25.71 12.22 -11.39
CA GLU A 30 -26.69 13.31 -11.31
C GLU A 30 -27.75 13.20 -12.41
N GLN A 31 -27.34 12.97 -13.66
CA GLN A 31 -28.28 12.76 -14.78
C GLN A 31 -29.16 11.53 -14.60
N SER A 32 -28.63 10.45 -14.00
CA SER A 32 -29.36 9.20 -13.83
C SER A 32 -30.27 9.18 -12.60
N SER A 33 -29.91 9.90 -11.54
CA SER A 33 -30.61 9.86 -10.23
C SER A 33 -31.42 11.12 -9.90
N GLY A 34 -31.14 12.26 -10.56
CA GLY A 34 -31.79 13.53 -10.29
C GLY A 34 -31.44 14.17 -8.93
N VAL A 35 -30.42 13.66 -8.24
CA VAL A 35 -29.97 14.15 -6.93
C VAL A 35 -28.79 15.12 -7.09
N ASP A 36 -28.82 16.24 -6.36
CA ASP A 36 -27.72 17.22 -6.39
C ASP A 36 -26.37 16.59 -6.01
N ARG A 37 -25.33 16.94 -6.77
CA ARG A 37 -23.94 16.44 -6.61
C ARG A 37 -23.39 16.53 -5.19
N ILE A 38 -23.86 17.50 -4.41
CA ILE A 38 -23.43 17.73 -3.02
C ILE A 38 -23.86 16.60 -2.08
N TYR A 39 -24.96 15.91 -2.36
CA TYR A 39 -25.47 14.80 -1.55
C TYR A 39 -24.96 13.44 -2.03
N ILE A 40 -24.52 13.34 -3.29
CA ILE A 40 -24.02 12.08 -3.88
C ILE A 40 -22.78 11.58 -3.12
N ALA A 41 -21.78 12.44 -2.90
CA ALA A 41 -20.55 12.05 -2.23
C ALA A 41 -20.75 11.58 -0.77
N PRO A 42 -21.40 12.34 0.13
CA PRO A 42 -21.67 11.88 1.49
C PRO A 42 -22.63 10.68 1.52
N GLY A 43 -23.60 10.61 0.58
CA GLY A 43 -24.48 9.45 0.43
C GLY A 43 -23.73 8.18 0.06
N ALA A 44 -22.78 8.26 -0.89
CA ALA A 44 -21.92 7.16 -1.28
C ALA A 44 -21.00 6.71 -0.14
N ILE A 45 -20.44 7.65 0.63
CA ILE A 45 -19.63 7.33 1.83
C ILE A 45 -20.49 6.63 2.89
N GLY A 46 -21.71 7.11 3.14
CA GLY A 46 -22.64 6.50 4.09
C GLY A 46 -23.07 5.10 3.65
N PHE A 47 -23.39 4.93 2.37
CA PHE A 47 -23.71 3.62 1.79
C PHE A 47 -22.52 2.66 1.87
N LEU A 48 -21.31 3.12 1.55
CA LEU A 48 -20.08 2.35 1.66
C LEU A 48 -19.81 1.95 3.12
N ALA A 49 -20.02 2.84 4.07
CA ALA A 49 -19.86 2.54 5.50
C ALA A 49 -20.84 1.46 5.96
N VAL A 50 -22.12 1.55 5.56
CA VAL A 50 -23.12 0.52 5.84
C VAL A 50 -22.77 -0.81 5.14
N TYR A 51 -22.30 -0.73 3.90
CA TYR A 51 -21.85 -1.91 3.14
C TYR A 51 -20.64 -2.58 3.80
N LEU A 52 -19.70 -1.82 4.35
CA LEU A 52 -18.55 -2.39 5.09
C LEU A 52 -18.96 -3.07 6.41
N VAL A 53 -20.14 -2.78 6.95
CA VAL A 53 -20.67 -3.40 8.18
C VAL A 53 -21.47 -4.67 7.88
N VAL A 54 -22.22 -4.71 6.77
CA VAL A 54 -23.22 -5.76 6.48
C VAL A 54 -22.88 -6.60 5.24
N GLY A 55 -22.04 -6.08 4.34
CA GLY A 55 -21.79 -6.64 3.02
C GLY A 55 -20.79 -7.80 3.01
N PHE A 56 -21.12 -8.83 2.25
CA PHE A 56 -20.18 -9.89 1.91
C PHE A 56 -19.03 -9.33 1.07
N GLY A 57 -17.77 -9.55 1.50
CA GLY A 57 -16.59 -9.01 0.80
C GLY A 57 -16.10 -7.65 1.29
N ALA A 58 -16.55 -7.17 2.46
CA ALA A 58 -16.05 -5.94 3.08
C ALA A 58 -14.51 -5.88 3.19
N GLN A 59 -13.87 -7.03 3.44
CA GLN A 59 -12.40 -7.17 3.44
C GLN A 59 -11.77 -6.76 2.10
N LEU A 60 -12.32 -7.27 0.98
CA LEU A 60 -11.80 -6.98 -0.35
C LEU A 60 -11.95 -5.49 -0.66
N VAL A 61 -13.12 -4.92 -0.38
CA VAL A 61 -13.39 -3.50 -0.62
C VAL A 61 -12.48 -2.61 0.24
N CYS A 62 -12.33 -2.93 1.53
CA CYS A 62 -11.43 -2.22 2.43
C CYS A 62 -9.97 -2.26 1.94
N ASN A 63 -9.50 -3.43 1.49
CA ASN A 63 -8.14 -3.60 0.99
C ASN A 63 -7.93 -2.84 -0.33
N ILE A 64 -8.92 -2.86 -1.23
CA ILE A 64 -8.88 -2.06 -2.47
C ILE A 64 -8.78 -0.57 -2.15
N ILE A 65 -9.58 -0.06 -1.19
CA ILE A 65 -9.53 1.35 -0.79
C ILE A 65 -8.17 1.70 -0.17
N GLY A 66 -7.69 0.85 0.74
CA GLY A 66 -6.38 1.01 1.39
C GLY A 66 -5.19 0.83 0.47
N PHE A 67 -5.37 0.26 -0.72
CA PHE A 67 -4.29 0.00 -1.67
C PHE A 67 -4.32 0.94 -2.88
N VAL A 68 -5.46 1.02 -3.58
CA VAL A 68 -5.55 1.66 -4.91
C VAL A 68 -5.34 3.16 -4.84
N TYR A 69 -5.96 3.85 -3.87
CA TYR A 69 -5.80 5.31 -3.75
C TYR A 69 -4.35 5.69 -3.37
N PRO A 70 -3.75 5.10 -2.32
CA PRO A 70 -2.34 5.34 -2.01
C PRO A 70 -1.38 4.94 -3.13
N ALA A 71 -1.66 3.86 -3.87
CA ALA A 71 -0.84 3.44 -5.01
C ALA A 71 -0.87 4.46 -6.14
N TYR A 72 -2.05 4.94 -6.54
CA TYR A 72 -2.17 6.00 -7.54
C TYR A 72 -1.44 7.27 -7.09
N ALA A 73 -1.64 7.67 -5.84
CA ALA A 73 -1.00 8.86 -5.30
C ALA A 73 0.53 8.71 -5.17
N SER A 74 1.03 7.50 -4.87
CA SER A 74 2.45 7.18 -4.87
C SER A 74 3.06 7.29 -6.27
N ILE A 75 2.40 6.76 -7.31
CA ILE A 75 2.85 6.88 -8.71
C ILE A 75 2.94 8.35 -9.10
N LYS A 76 1.90 9.13 -8.77
CA LYS A 76 1.89 10.56 -9.04
C LYS A 76 3.00 11.31 -8.28
N ALA A 77 3.31 10.90 -7.05
CA ALA A 77 4.41 11.49 -6.27
C ALA A 77 5.78 11.20 -6.92
N ILE A 78 6.00 9.95 -7.37
CA ILE A 78 7.23 9.53 -8.06
C ILE A 78 7.48 10.33 -9.35
N GLU A 79 6.41 10.72 -10.05
CA GLU A 79 6.52 11.55 -11.26
C GLU A 79 6.83 13.03 -10.96
N THR A 80 6.67 13.48 -9.71
CA THR A 80 6.99 14.85 -9.29
C THR A 80 8.41 14.97 -8.72
N LYS A 81 9.08 16.12 -8.89
CA LYS A 81 10.45 16.34 -8.39
C LYS A 81 10.54 16.57 -6.86
N ALA A 82 9.41 16.57 -6.15
CA ALA A 82 9.35 16.96 -4.73
C ALA A 82 9.54 15.74 -3.82
N LYS A 83 10.70 15.66 -3.14
CA LYS A 83 11.08 14.52 -2.27
C LYS A 83 10.22 14.35 -1.01
N ASP A 84 9.50 15.39 -0.60
CA ASP A 84 8.70 15.37 0.63
C ASP A 84 7.43 14.51 0.52
N ASP A 85 6.95 14.25 -0.70
CA ASP A 85 5.77 13.41 -0.91
C ASP A 85 6.15 11.92 -0.92
N ASP A 86 7.33 11.56 -1.41
CA ASP A 86 7.83 10.17 -1.43
C ASP A 86 7.94 9.59 -0.01
N THR A 87 8.46 10.39 0.94
CA THR A 87 8.67 9.96 2.33
C THR A 87 7.34 9.64 3.03
N LYS A 88 6.28 10.40 2.73
CA LYS A 88 4.94 10.18 3.31
C LYS A 88 4.34 8.87 2.83
N TRP A 89 4.40 8.61 1.52
CA TRP A 89 3.89 7.36 0.96
C TRP A 89 4.69 6.16 1.44
N LEU A 90 6.02 6.26 1.51
CA LEU A 90 6.84 5.19 2.06
C LEU A 90 6.50 4.89 3.53
N THR A 91 6.31 5.94 4.35
CA THR A 91 5.88 5.79 5.74
C THR A 91 4.53 5.10 5.84
N TYR A 92 3.57 5.48 4.99
CA TYR A 92 2.27 4.81 4.88
C TYR A 92 2.43 3.32 4.55
N TRP A 93 3.24 2.96 3.55
CA TRP A 93 3.44 1.57 3.15
C TRP A 93 4.09 0.73 4.25
N VAL A 94 5.05 1.29 5.00
CA VAL A 94 5.66 0.62 6.16
C VAL A 94 4.60 0.34 7.24
N VAL A 95 3.78 1.34 7.57
CA VAL A 95 2.69 1.17 8.55
C VAL A 95 1.63 0.21 8.06
N TYR A 96 1.28 0.26 6.77
CA TYR A 96 0.33 -0.65 6.13
C TYR A 96 0.83 -2.11 6.21
N GLY A 97 2.12 -2.34 5.95
CA GLY A 97 2.74 -3.66 6.10
C GLY A 97 2.73 -4.16 7.54
N CYS A 98 3.12 -3.33 8.51
CA CYS A 98 3.03 -3.66 9.93
C CYS A 98 1.59 -3.96 10.36
N PHE A 99 0.65 -3.17 9.89
CA PHE A 99 -0.77 -3.37 10.16
C PHE A 99 -1.27 -4.69 9.59
N GLY A 100 -0.87 -5.08 8.38
CA GLY A 100 -1.21 -6.38 7.79
C GLY A 100 -0.75 -7.58 8.64
N MET A 101 0.40 -7.46 9.32
CA MET A 101 0.85 -8.51 10.25
C MET A 101 -0.03 -8.60 11.51
N VAL A 102 -0.45 -7.46 12.07
CA VAL A 102 -1.37 -7.41 13.22
C VAL A 102 -2.79 -7.81 12.82
N GLU A 103 -3.19 -7.50 11.59
CA GLU A 103 -4.50 -7.82 11.03
C GLU A 103 -4.75 -9.32 11.05
N PHE A 104 -3.73 -10.14 10.72
CA PHE A 104 -3.87 -11.60 10.76
C PHE A 104 -4.39 -12.10 12.13
N PHE A 105 -3.88 -11.53 13.23
CA PHE A 105 -4.33 -11.86 14.58
C PHE A 105 -5.71 -11.26 14.88
N SER A 106 -5.97 -10.05 14.38
CA SER A 106 -7.23 -9.34 14.58
C SER A 106 -8.40 -10.00 13.85
N ASP A 107 -8.19 -10.54 12.65
CA ASP A 107 -9.19 -11.30 11.90
C ASP A 107 -9.61 -12.57 12.66
N ILE A 108 -8.66 -13.26 13.30
CA ILE A 108 -8.96 -14.45 14.10
C ILE A 108 -9.80 -14.09 15.34
N LEU A 109 -9.51 -12.97 16.00
CA LEU A 109 -10.14 -12.59 17.28
C LEU A 109 -11.42 -11.74 17.13
N LEU A 110 -11.52 -10.92 16.09
CA LEU A 110 -12.55 -9.88 15.92
C LEU A 110 -13.44 -10.10 14.69
N SER A 111 -13.27 -11.18 13.92
CA SER A 111 -14.12 -11.49 12.76
C SER A 111 -15.61 -11.63 13.07
N TRP A 112 -15.96 -11.94 14.31
CA TRP A 112 -17.36 -12.02 14.76
C TRP A 112 -17.99 -10.64 15.05
N PHE A 113 -17.19 -9.57 15.11
CA PHE A 113 -17.65 -8.23 15.44
C PHE A 113 -17.94 -7.40 14.17
N PRO A 114 -19.21 -7.02 13.91
CA PRO A 114 -19.63 -6.45 12.62
C PRO A 114 -19.06 -5.04 12.34
N LEU A 115 -18.61 -4.30 13.36
CA LEU A 115 -17.99 -2.98 13.18
C LEU A 115 -16.47 -3.04 12.94
N TYR A 116 -15.86 -4.23 12.96
CA TYR A 116 -14.41 -4.39 12.79
C TYR A 116 -13.92 -3.87 11.43
N TRP A 117 -14.58 -4.24 10.34
CA TRP A 117 -14.20 -3.81 8.97
C TRP A 117 -14.34 -2.30 8.76
N LEU A 118 -15.36 -1.69 9.39
CA LEU A 118 -15.54 -0.24 9.37
C LEU A 118 -14.41 0.47 10.14
N ALA A 119 -14.09 0.00 11.34
CA ALA A 119 -13.00 0.53 12.15
C ALA A 119 -11.65 0.39 11.44
N LYS A 120 -11.41 -0.77 10.80
CA LYS A 120 -10.23 -1.03 9.97
C LYS A 120 -10.13 -0.04 8.81
N CYS A 121 -11.21 0.11 8.03
CA CYS A 121 -11.23 1.04 6.91
C CYS A 121 -11.00 2.48 7.37
N ALA A 122 -11.63 2.89 8.47
CA ALA A 122 -11.44 4.21 9.06
C ALA A 122 -9.99 4.44 9.49
N PHE A 123 -9.35 3.43 10.08
CA PHE A 123 -7.94 3.46 10.45
C PHE A 123 -7.04 3.62 9.21
N LEU A 124 -7.26 2.85 8.14
CA LEU A 124 -6.50 2.98 6.90
C LEU A 124 -6.66 4.37 6.28
N VAL A 125 -7.89 4.88 6.23
CA VAL A 125 -8.19 6.25 5.77
C VAL A 125 -7.45 7.27 6.62
N PHE A 126 -7.43 7.11 7.94
CA PHE A 126 -6.69 7.99 8.85
C PHE A 126 -5.17 7.96 8.59
N CYS A 127 -4.63 6.81 8.18
CA CYS A 127 -3.21 6.64 7.86
C CYS A 127 -2.79 7.26 6.51
N PHE A 128 -3.65 7.26 5.48
CA PHE A 128 -3.32 7.92 4.20
C PHE A 128 -3.90 9.33 4.04
N ALA A 129 -4.79 9.77 4.94
CA ALA A 129 -5.40 11.08 4.84
C ALA A 129 -4.34 12.20 4.84
N PRO A 130 -4.45 13.20 3.95
CA PRO A 130 -3.51 14.32 3.87
C PRO A 130 -3.82 15.36 4.97
N THR A 131 -3.72 14.93 6.23
CA THR A 131 -3.95 15.76 7.41
C THR A 131 -2.62 15.97 8.15
N SER A 132 -2.46 17.10 8.83
CA SER A 132 -1.29 17.38 9.69
C SER A 132 -1.09 16.37 10.82
N TRP A 133 -2.15 15.63 11.18
CA TRP A 133 -2.18 14.51 12.12
C TRP A 133 -2.31 13.18 11.38
N ASN A 134 -1.36 12.89 10.48
CA ASN A 134 -1.37 11.67 9.69
C ASN A 134 -1.06 10.46 10.60
N GLY A 135 -1.96 9.47 10.62
CA GLY A 135 -1.83 8.30 11.48
C GLY A 135 -0.58 7.46 11.21
N ALA A 136 -0.14 7.37 9.95
CA ALA A 136 1.05 6.61 9.60
C ALA A 136 2.31 7.26 10.16
N THR A 137 2.43 8.59 10.07
CA THR A 137 3.58 9.31 10.66
C THR A 137 3.67 9.12 12.18
N ILE A 138 2.53 9.17 12.88
CA ILE A 138 2.47 8.98 14.33
C ILE A 138 2.93 7.56 14.71
N ILE A 139 2.41 6.54 14.03
CA ILE A 139 2.77 5.14 14.31
C ILE A 139 4.23 4.89 13.99
N TYR A 140 4.71 5.42 12.87
CA TYR A 140 6.10 5.27 12.47
C TYR A 140 7.04 5.88 13.50
N GLN A 141 6.80 7.11 13.93
CA GLN A 141 7.69 7.81 14.86
C GLN A 141 7.67 7.21 16.27
N ASN A 142 6.51 6.75 16.74
CA ASN A 142 6.35 6.29 18.13
C ASN A 142 6.58 4.79 18.33
N ILE A 143 6.37 3.96 17.31
CA ILE A 143 6.43 2.50 17.45
C ILE A 143 7.48 1.91 16.52
N ILE A 144 7.38 2.18 15.22
CA ILE A 144 8.22 1.47 14.24
C ILE A 144 9.67 1.92 14.32
N ARG A 145 9.92 3.23 14.41
CA ARG A 145 11.25 3.82 14.49
C ARG A 145 12.05 3.35 15.72
N PRO A 146 11.54 3.38 16.96
CA PRO A 146 12.31 2.89 18.10
C PRO A 146 12.63 1.40 17.98
N ILE A 147 11.64 0.57 17.60
CA ILE A 147 11.88 -0.87 17.36
C ILE A 147 12.95 -1.08 16.28
N PHE A 148 12.86 -0.35 15.17
CA PHE A 148 13.85 -0.48 14.10
C PHE A 148 15.26 -0.15 14.57
N LEU A 149 15.44 0.93 15.32
CA LEU A 149 16.75 1.33 15.83
C LEU A 149 17.33 0.32 16.84
N ASP A 150 16.47 -0.31 17.65
CA ASP A 150 16.90 -1.32 18.62
C ASP A 150 17.39 -2.60 17.92
N TYR A 151 16.77 -2.98 16.80
CA TYR A 151 17.09 -4.21 16.06
C TYR A 151 17.94 -4.00 14.79
N GLU A 152 18.29 -2.76 14.45
CA GLU A 152 19.01 -2.42 13.21
C GLU A 152 20.30 -3.25 13.06
N SER A 153 21.06 -3.37 14.16
CA SER A 153 22.30 -4.14 14.18
C SER A 153 22.11 -5.64 13.95
N GLU A 154 21.02 -6.21 14.46
CA GLU A 154 20.69 -7.63 14.27
C GLU A 154 20.20 -7.89 12.85
N ILE A 155 19.35 -7.01 12.32
CA ILE A 155 18.85 -7.08 10.94
C ILE A 155 20.01 -6.99 9.96
N GLU A 156 20.96 -6.07 10.18
CA GLU A 156 22.16 -5.97 9.36
C GLU A 156 23.03 -7.24 9.41
N GLN A 157 23.17 -7.85 10.58
CA GLN A 157 23.93 -9.10 10.72
C GLN A 157 23.26 -10.23 9.94
N VAL A 158 21.94 -10.41 10.10
CA VAL A 158 21.16 -11.42 9.37
C VAL A 158 21.26 -11.19 7.86
N ALA A 159 21.14 -9.95 7.39
CA ALA A 159 21.27 -9.61 5.97
C ALA A 159 22.67 -9.97 5.43
N LYS A 160 23.73 -9.62 6.15
CA LYS A 160 25.12 -9.97 5.79
C LYS A 160 25.35 -11.48 5.78
N THR A 161 24.78 -12.21 6.75
CA THR A 161 24.85 -13.67 6.78
C THR A 161 24.16 -14.28 5.55
N ILE A 162 22.92 -13.87 5.23
CA ILE A 162 22.19 -14.34 4.05
C ILE A 162 22.98 -14.05 2.76
N GLU A 163 23.52 -12.83 2.62
CA GLU A 163 24.34 -12.47 1.47
C GLU A 163 25.60 -13.34 1.36
N SER A 164 26.26 -13.62 2.48
CA SER A 164 27.46 -14.47 2.51
C SER A 164 27.14 -15.92 2.09
N GLU A 165 26.05 -16.49 2.59
CA GLU A 165 25.59 -17.85 2.25
C GLU A 165 25.20 -17.96 0.77
N LEU A 166 24.47 -16.97 0.24
CA LEU A 166 24.11 -16.90 -1.18
C LEU A 166 25.35 -16.82 -2.07
N ASN A 167 26.31 -15.96 -1.72
CA ASN A 167 27.56 -15.81 -2.46
C ASN A 167 28.42 -17.09 -2.40
N GLN A 168 28.43 -17.79 -1.26
CA GLN A 168 29.16 -19.04 -1.10
C GLN A 168 28.50 -20.19 -1.89
N ALA A 169 27.17 -20.29 -1.86
CA ALA A 169 26.42 -21.24 -2.67
C ALA A 169 26.66 -21.00 -4.17
N ALA A 170 26.59 -19.75 -4.62
CA ALA A 170 26.87 -19.38 -6.01
C ALA A 170 28.31 -19.75 -6.43
N LYS A 171 29.32 -19.45 -5.61
CA LYS A 171 30.73 -19.84 -5.88
C LYS A 171 30.91 -21.35 -5.93
N THR A 172 30.24 -22.09 -5.04
CA THR A 172 30.29 -23.56 -5.03
C THR A 172 29.66 -24.15 -6.30
N LEU A 173 28.53 -23.62 -6.75
CA LEU A 173 27.89 -24.04 -8.01
C LEU A 173 28.78 -23.75 -9.21
N VAL A 174 29.32 -22.53 -9.32
CA VAL A 174 30.20 -22.14 -10.43
C VAL A 174 31.45 -23.02 -10.44
N SER A 175 32.14 -23.18 -9.31
CA SER A 175 33.34 -24.02 -9.22
C SER A 175 33.09 -25.50 -9.47
N THR A 176 31.88 -26.01 -9.21
CA THR A 176 31.50 -27.40 -9.52
C THR A 176 31.14 -27.59 -11.00
N LEU A 177 30.47 -26.61 -11.61
CA LEU A 177 29.99 -26.71 -12.99
C LEU A 177 31.08 -26.35 -14.01
N GLN A 178 31.94 -25.39 -13.71
CA GLN A 178 33.02 -24.92 -14.59
C GLN A 178 33.97 -26.05 -15.06
N PRO A 179 34.49 -26.95 -14.20
CA PRO A 179 35.32 -28.06 -14.65
C PRO A 179 34.51 -29.14 -15.40
N LYS A 180 33.24 -29.37 -15.05
CA LYS A 180 32.36 -30.33 -15.76
C LYS A 180 32.06 -29.86 -17.19
N LEU A 181 31.82 -28.57 -17.37
CA LEU A 181 31.63 -27.96 -18.69
C LEU A 181 32.92 -27.98 -19.52
N ALA A 182 34.07 -27.67 -18.91
CA ALA A 182 35.37 -27.74 -19.58
C ALA A 182 35.73 -29.18 -20.02
N ALA A 183 35.46 -30.18 -19.19
CA ALA A 183 35.66 -31.60 -19.53
C ALA A 183 34.73 -32.08 -20.66
N THR A 184 33.48 -31.62 -20.66
CA THR A 184 32.50 -31.95 -21.70
C THR A 184 32.86 -31.28 -23.04
N ALA A 185 33.28 -30.01 -23.03
CA ALA A 185 33.72 -29.30 -24.23
C ALA A 185 35.03 -29.88 -24.82
N GLY A 186 35.98 -30.28 -23.96
CA GLY A 186 37.22 -30.95 -24.38
C GLY A 186 36.98 -32.34 -24.98
N GLY A 187 36.02 -33.11 -24.46
CA GLY A 187 35.63 -34.41 -25.01
C GLY A 187 34.96 -34.33 -26.37
N ILE A 188 34.13 -33.30 -26.60
CA ILE A 188 33.49 -33.04 -27.91
C ILE A 188 34.53 -32.68 -28.97
N ASN A 189 35.51 -31.83 -28.63
CA ASN A 189 36.55 -31.41 -29.57
C ASN A 189 37.45 -32.59 -30.01
N LYS A 190 37.82 -33.46 -29.07
CA LYS A 190 38.70 -34.61 -29.34
C LYS A 190 38.05 -35.65 -30.27
N ASN A 191 36.73 -35.82 -30.18
CA ASN A 191 35.95 -36.72 -31.05
C ASN A 191 35.68 -36.13 -32.46
N MET A 192 35.80 -34.81 -32.64
CA MET A 192 35.65 -34.15 -33.95
C MET A 192 36.97 -34.11 -34.75
N THR A 193 38.13 -34.14 -34.09
CA THR A 193 39.46 -34.21 -34.74
C THR A 193 39.92 -35.62 -35.12
N LEU A 194 39.18 -36.67 -34.73
CA LEU A 194 39.51 -38.08 -35.00
C LEU A 194 38.68 -38.72 -36.14
N LYS A 195 37.99 -37.91 -36.94
CA LYS A 195 37.36 -38.29 -38.21
C LYS A 195 38.00 -37.50 -39.35
#